data_AF-A0A4R2KR83-F1
#
_entry.id   AF-A0A4R2KR83-F1
#
_cell.length_a   1.000
_cell.length_b   1.000
_cell.length_c   1.000
_cell.angle_alpha   90.00
_cell.angle_beta   90.00
_cell.angle_gamma   90.00
#
_symmetry.space_group_name_H-M   'P 1'
#
loop_
_entity.id
_entity.type
_entity.pdbx_description
1 polymer ?
#
loop_
_entity_poly.entity_id
_entity_poly.type
_entity_poly.pdbx_seq_one_letter_code
_entity_poly.pdbx_strand_id
1 'polypeptide(L)' 'MLDMTSPSIKMISVRNACMEAPPGPKKDEAFKHYAAAEHARHAMREADSDTELDAAIQALA' A
#
# COMPACT_ATOMS: atom_id res chain seq x y z
N MET A 1 11.42 -8.94 -15.06
CA MET A 1 11.24 -8.15 -13.82
C MET A 1 9.96 -7.37 -14.00
N LEU A 2 8.98 -7.52 -13.09
CA LEU A 2 7.79 -6.69 -13.13
C LEU A 2 8.23 -5.27 -12.79
N ASP A 3 8.08 -4.36 -13.73
CA ASP A 3 8.47 -2.98 -13.59
C ASP A 3 7.52 -2.34 -12.58
N MET A 4 8.01 -2.11 -11.35
CA MET A 4 7.22 -1.53 -10.24
C MET A 4 6.88 -0.04 -10.46
N THR A 5 7.27 0.51 -11.61
CA THR A 5 7.10 1.90 -12.04
C THR A 5 5.68 2.27 -12.45
N SER A 6 4.78 1.28 -12.58
CA SER A 6 3.35 1.55 -12.76
C SER A 6 2.68 1.66 -11.38
N PRO A 7 1.97 2.76 -11.06
CA PRO A 7 1.26 2.94 -9.79
C PRO A 7 0.34 1.75 -9.45
N SER A 8 -0.23 1.12 -10.48
CA SER A 8 -1.03 -0.09 -10.39
C SER A 8 -0.28 -1.30 -9.83
N ILE A 9 1.01 -1.47 -10.16
CA ILE A 9 1.84 -2.60 -9.74
C ILE A 9 2.28 -2.46 -8.30
N LYS A 10 2.70 -1.25 -7.88
CA LYS A 10 3.04 -0.96 -6.48
C LYS A 10 1.85 -1.28 -5.57
N MET A 11 0.66 -0.80 -5.93
CA MET A 11 -0.57 -1.08 -5.19
C MET A 11 -0.85 -2.59 -5.05
N ILE A 12 -0.80 -3.36 -6.14
CA ILE A 12 -1.00 -4.82 -6.09
C ILE A 12 0.02 -5.50 -5.17
N SER A 13 1.30 -5.11 -5.26
CA SER A 13 2.36 -5.68 -4.42
C SER A 13 2.14 -5.41 -2.93
N VAL A 14 1.81 -4.16 -2.56
CA VAL A 14 1.54 -3.79 -1.17
C VAL A 14 0.31 -4.50 -0.65
N ARG A 15 -0.77 -4.60 -1.46
CA ARG A 15 -1.97 -5.35 -1.08
C ARG A 15 -1.66 -6.80 -0.73
N ASN A 16 -0.85 -7.46 -1.56
CA ASN A 16 -0.46 -8.85 -1.32
C ASN A 16 0.37 -8.98 -0.05
N ALA A 17 1.33 -8.10 0.19
CA ALA A 17 2.11 -8.08 1.43
C ALA A 17 1.21 -7.92 2.67
N CYS A 18 0.22 -7.01 2.63
CA CYS A 18 -0.77 -6.86 3.70
C CYS A 18 -1.59 -8.15 3.90
N MET A 19 -1.99 -8.83 2.83
CA MET A 19 -2.77 -10.08 2.91
C MET A 19 -1.96 -11.23 3.52
N GLU A 20 -0.68 -11.36 3.16
CA GLU A 20 0.24 -12.40 3.63
C GLU A 20 0.69 -12.20 5.08
N ALA A 21 0.67 -10.96 5.57
CA ALA A 21 1.01 -10.65 6.96
C ALA A 21 0.12 -11.44 7.96
N PRO A 22 0.67 -11.92 9.09
CA PRO A 22 -0.13 -12.52 10.16
C PRO A 22 -1.17 -11.52 10.71
N PRO A 23 -2.34 -11.98 11.17
CA PRO A 23 -3.29 -11.12 11.86
C PRO A 23 -2.66 -10.41 13.06
N GLY A 24 -2.91 -9.11 13.20
CA GLY A 24 -2.41 -8.32 14.32
C GLY A 24 -2.26 -6.83 13.99
N PRO A 25 -1.82 -6.02 14.98
CA PRO A 25 -1.81 -4.56 14.87
C PRO A 25 -1.04 -4.02 13.67
N LYS A 26 0.07 -4.66 13.29
CA LYS A 26 0.88 -4.29 12.12
C LYS A 26 0.09 -4.45 10.80
N LYS A 27 -0.61 -5.58 10.64
CA LYS A 27 -1.46 -5.84 9.47
C LYS A 27 -2.62 -4.85 9.41
N ASP A 28 -3.25 -4.57 10.54
CA ASP A 28 -4.35 -3.61 10.63
C ASP A 28 -3.89 -2.20 10.24
N GLU A 29 -2.72 -1.76 10.73
CA GLU A 29 -2.15 -0.47 10.37
C GLU A 29 -1.75 -0.39 8.89
N ALA A 30 -1.12 -1.44 8.36
CA ALA A 30 -0.79 -1.52 6.95
C ALA A 30 -2.03 -1.43 6.04
N PHE A 31 -3.16 -2.02 6.45
CA PHE A 31 -4.42 -1.88 5.71
C PHE A 31 -5.05 -0.49 5.80
N LYS A 32 -4.86 0.27 6.89
CA LYS A 32 -5.32 1.67 6.96
C LYS A 32 -4.57 2.53 5.94
N HIS A 33 -3.24 2.43 5.91
CA HIS A 33 -2.41 3.12 4.93
C HIS A 33 -2.75 2.68 3.50
N TYR A 34 -2.96 1.38 3.26
CA TYR A 34 -3.40 0.89 1.95
C TYR A 34 -4.74 1.49 1.52
N ALA A 35 -5.72 1.59 2.41
CA ALA A 35 -7.02 2.20 2.11
C ALA A 35 -6.90 3.71 1.82
N ALA A 36 -6.02 4.41 2.54
CA ALA A 36 -5.70 5.82 2.26
C ALA A 36 -5.06 5.98 0.87
N ALA A 37 -4.14 5.08 0.49
CA ALA A 37 -3.53 5.07 -0.84
C ALA A 37 -4.56 4.88 -1.95
N GLU A 38 -5.48 3.93 -1.82
CA GLU A 38 -6.58 3.72 -2.79
C GLU A 38 -7.43 4.98 -2.95
N HIS A 39 -7.80 5.63 -1.86
CA HIS A 39 -8.54 6.89 -1.91
C HIS A 39 -7.76 8.01 -2.60
N ALA A 40 -6.47 8.17 -2.29
CA ALA A 40 -5.61 9.16 -2.94
C ALA A 40 -5.50 8.91 -4.45
N ARG A 41 -5.33 7.65 -4.87
CA ARG A 41 -5.31 7.26 -6.28
C ARG A 41 -6.62 7.59 -6.99
N HIS A 42 -7.76 7.28 -6.38
CA HIS A 42 -9.08 7.64 -6.92
C HIS A 42 -9.28 9.16 -7.05
N ALA A 43 -8.61 9.94 -6.20
CA ALA A 43 -8.56 11.40 -6.28
C ALA A 43 -7.48 11.94 -7.22
N MET A 44 -6.80 11.09 -8.00
CA MET A 44 -5.68 11.43 -8.89
C MET A 44 -4.50 12.10 -8.16
N ARG A 45 -4.30 11.77 -6.88
CA ARG A 45 -3.18 12.25 -6.06
C ARG A 45 -2.13 11.17 -5.96
N GLU A 46 -1.33 11.03 -7.02
CA GLU A 46 -0.33 9.96 -7.15
C GLU A 46 0.74 10.02 -6.06
N ALA A 47 1.25 11.21 -5.72
CA ALA A 47 2.26 11.39 -4.68
C ALA A 47 1.75 10.99 -3.28
N ASP A 48 0.51 11.34 -2.95
CA ASP A 48 -0.14 10.95 -1.70
C ASP A 48 -0.33 9.43 -1.66
N SER A 49 -0.81 8.85 -2.77
CA SER A 49 -0.95 7.40 -2.90
C SER A 49 0.38 6.68 -2.68
N ASP A 50 1.46 7.14 -3.32
CA ASP A 50 2.77 6.51 -3.19
C ASP A 50 3.33 6.62 -1.77
N THR A 51 3.10 7.75 -1.09
CA THR A 51 3.50 7.98 0.30
C THR A 51 2.81 7.00 1.25
N GLU A 52 1.49 6.83 1.08
CA GLU A 52 0.70 5.90 1.90
C GLU A 52 1.07 4.44 1.61
N LEU A 53 1.42 4.10 0.36
CA LEU A 53 1.93 2.75 0.03
C LEU A 53 3.27 2.45 0.72
N ASP A 54 4.16 3.44 0.84
CA ASP A 54 5.42 3.26 1.57
C ASP A 54 5.18 3.12 3.08
N ALA A 55 4.24 3.89 3.63
CA ALA A 55 3.83 3.77 5.03
C ALA A 55 3.22 2.40 5.33
N ALA A 56 2.41 1.85 4.42
CA ALA A 56 1.86 0.50 4.54
C ALA A 56 2.96 -0.57 4.61
N ILE A 57 4.01 -0.45 3.79
CA ILE A 57 5.16 -1.36 3.84
C ILE A 57 5.95 -1.20 5.14
N GLN A 58 6.17 0.03 5.61
CA GLN A 58 6.85 0.29 6.87
C GLN A 58 6.10 -0.28 8.07
N ALA A 59 4.76 -0.23 8.07
CA ALA A 59 3.93 -0.80 9.13
C ALA A 59 4.07 -2.33 9.24
N LEU A 60 4.44 -3.01 8.14
CA LEU A 60 4.67 -4.45 8.12
C LEU A 60 6.06 -4.87 8.64
N ALA A 61 7.03 -3.94 8.69
CA ALA A 61 8.38 -4.19 9.19
C ALA A 61 8.41 -4.40 10.71
#